data_AF-A0A7J2MAJ2-F1
#
_entry.id   AF-A0A7J2MAJ2-F1
#
_cell.length_a   1.000
_cell.length_b   1.000
_cell.length_c   1.000
_cell.angle_alpha   90.00
_cell.angle_beta   90.00
_cell.angle_gamma   90.00
#
_symmetry.space_group_name_H-M   'P 1'
#
loop_
_entity.id
_entity.type
_entity.pdbx_description
1 polymer ?
#
loop_
_entity_poly.entity_id
_entity_poly.type
_entity_poly.pdbx_seq_one_letter_code
_entity_poly.pdbx_strand_id
1 'polypeptide(L)'
;MIFTTKPEEEEVVEEEAVKREVVEMPEQNELSEYKRIVAELENKIRQMEAQPTNDTLLTWLTELRRDNEFLKMKLAHLEGGGHSLYEGDALRYENEKLRRELEEHRARVEALEREVKELKNSINYYRDIVSKLQGSYHVLNKHNYRICIRNPETGEYEYQLVKLPQDFDPFNPTYITKDGMEVYEEYGIRIPTKLGDIIREEFKKDVYWQDFELDR
;
A
#
# COMPACT_ATOMS: atom_id res chain seq x y z
N MET A 1 -32.40 28.49 -123.56
CA MET A 1 -31.65 27.75 -122.53
C MET A 1 -31.76 26.27 -122.87
N ILE A 2 -30.61 25.63 -123.09
CA ILE A 2 -30.40 24.35 -123.77
C ILE A 2 -30.10 23.28 -122.70
N PHE A 3 -30.79 22.13 -122.78
CA PHE A 3 -30.37 20.69 -122.69
C PHE A 3 -29.12 20.33 -121.83
N THR A 4 -28.93 19.20 -121.11
CA THR A 4 -29.21 17.75 -121.32
C THR A 4 -28.50 16.93 -120.19
N THR A 5 -29.12 15.93 -119.52
CA THR A 5 -28.91 14.43 -119.59
C THR A 5 -27.53 13.87 -119.13
N LYS A 6 -27.31 12.71 -118.46
CA LYS A 6 -28.09 11.49 -118.09
C LYS A 6 -27.19 10.51 -117.21
N PRO A 7 -27.70 9.34 -116.72
CA PRO A 7 -27.26 8.53 -115.55
C PRO A 7 -26.82 7.05 -115.80
N GLU A 8 -26.67 6.26 -114.70
CA GLU A 8 -26.74 4.76 -114.47
C GLU A 8 -25.68 3.82 -115.15
N GLU A 9 -25.23 2.64 -114.68
CA GLU A 9 -25.85 1.40 -114.13
C GLU A 9 -24.85 0.49 -113.32
N GLU A 10 -25.37 -0.65 -112.81
CA GLU A 10 -24.89 -1.70 -111.87
C GLU A 10 -23.81 -2.71 -112.38
N GLU A 11 -23.19 -3.50 -111.47
CA GLU A 11 -22.95 -4.97 -111.63
C GLU A 11 -22.41 -5.66 -110.35
N VAL A 12 -22.83 -6.92 -110.13
CA VAL A 12 -22.58 -7.84 -108.99
C VAL A 12 -22.03 -9.17 -109.53
N VAL A 13 -20.91 -9.74 -109.01
CA VAL A 13 -20.58 -11.21 -109.04
C VAL A 13 -19.55 -11.61 -107.93
N GLU A 14 -19.71 -12.83 -107.39
CA GLU A 14 -19.12 -13.58 -106.24
C GLU A 14 -17.69 -14.16 -106.41
N GLU A 15 -17.02 -14.64 -105.31
CA GLU A 15 -16.29 -15.96 -105.20
C GLU A 15 -15.57 -16.24 -103.83
N GLU A 16 -15.24 -17.54 -103.59
CA GLU A 16 -15.22 -18.37 -102.35
C GLU A 16 -13.92 -18.53 -101.46
N ALA A 17 -14.02 -19.38 -100.42
CA ALA A 17 -13.26 -19.57 -99.16
C ALA A 17 -12.21 -20.72 -99.07
N VAL A 18 -11.33 -20.78 -98.02
CA VAL A 18 -10.65 -22.02 -97.46
C VAL A 18 -10.14 -21.86 -95.97
N LYS A 19 -10.21 -22.92 -95.12
CA LYS A 19 -9.72 -23.10 -93.70
C LYS A 19 -8.70 -24.27 -93.53
N ARG A 20 -7.88 -24.33 -92.42
CA ARG A 20 -7.12 -25.51 -91.88
C ARG A 20 -6.62 -25.37 -90.40
N GLU A 21 -6.39 -26.48 -89.67
CA GLU A 21 -6.12 -26.63 -88.19
C GLU A 21 -5.13 -27.81 -87.84
N VAL A 22 -4.35 -27.82 -86.70
CA VAL A 22 -3.35 -28.87 -86.24
C VAL A 22 -3.12 -28.95 -84.67
N VAL A 23 -2.57 -30.07 -84.12
CA VAL A 23 -2.50 -30.68 -82.72
C VAL A 23 -1.15 -30.50 -81.89
N GLU A 24 -1.08 -30.64 -80.53
CA GLU A 24 0.12 -30.39 -79.60
C GLU A 24 0.50 -31.49 -78.51
N MET A 25 1.69 -31.38 -77.82
CA MET A 25 2.48 -32.37 -76.96
C MET A 25 3.18 -31.77 -75.64
N PRO A 26 3.91 -32.53 -74.74
CA PRO A 26 3.94 -32.42 -73.25
C PRO A 26 4.92 -31.46 -72.52
N GLU A 27 5.69 -30.61 -73.19
CA GLU A 27 6.40 -29.46 -72.55
C GLU A 27 5.42 -28.47 -71.88
N GLN A 28 4.13 -28.66 -72.14
CA GLN A 28 3.02 -27.90 -71.59
C GLN A 28 2.90 -27.98 -70.06
N ASN A 29 3.33 -29.05 -69.39
CA ASN A 29 3.02 -29.24 -67.96
C ASN A 29 3.85 -28.36 -67.01
N GLU A 30 5.18 -28.38 -67.06
CA GLU A 30 6.00 -27.48 -66.23
C GLU A 30 5.81 -26.01 -66.64
N LEU A 31 5.65 -25.79 -67.95
CA LEU A 31 5.28 -24.50 -68.51
C LEU A 31 3.93 -24.00 -67.95
N SER A 32 2.98 -24.89 -67.67
CA SER A 32 1.68 -24.53 -67.11
C SER A 32 1.76 -24.08 -65.65
N GLU A 33 2.64 -24.69 -64.84
CA GLU A 33 2.84 -24.29 -63.45
C GLU A 33 3.53 -22.93 -63.35
N TYR A 34 4.58 -22.71 -64.14
CA TYR A 34 5.23 -21.40 -64.21
C TYR A 34 4.28 -20.32 -64.74
N LYS A 35 3.45 -20.63 -65.73
CA LYS A 35 2.39 -19.71 -66.22
C LYS A 35 1.38 -19.36 -65.12
N ARG A 36 1.00 -20.33 -64.28
CA ARG A 36 0.06 -20.11 -63.17
C ARG A 36 0.65 -19.19 -62.10
N ILE A 37 1.91 -19.42 -61.72
CA ILE A 37 2.61 -18.59 -60.73
C ILE A 37 2.77 -17.15 -61.25
N VAL A 38 3.15 -17.01 -62.52
CA VAL A 38 3.24 -15.69 -63.17
C VAL A 38 1.87 -15.00 -63.18
N ALA A 39 0.79 -15.70 -63.51
CA ALA A 39 -0.56 -15.13 -63.50
C ALA A 39 -1.04 -14.69 -62.09
N GLU A 40 -0.67 -15.43 -61.04
CA GLU A 40 -0.99 -15.05 -59.66
C GLU A 40 -0.22 -13.80 -59.21
N LEU A 41 1.06 -13.68 -59.60
CA LEU A 41 1.88 -12.51 -59.31
C LEU A 41 1.42 -11.29 -60.12
N GLU A 42 1.08 -11.47 -61.39
CA GLU A 42 0.51 -10.42 -62.24
C GLU A 42 -0.84 -9.92 -61.68
N ASN A 43 -1.68 -10.80 -61.15
CA ASN A 43 -2.93 -10.39 -60.51
C ASN A 43 -2.71 -9.60 -59.22
N LYS A 44 -1.72 -9.97 -58.40
CA LYS A 44 -1.36 -9.19 -57.20
C LYS A 44 -0.79 -7.82 -57.57
N ILE A 45 0.06 -7.76 -58.59
CA ILE A 45 0.58 -6.50 -59.12
C ILE A 45 -0.57 -5.63 -59.63
N ARG A 46 -1.50 -6.19 -60.43
CA ARG A 46 -2.70 -5.47 -60.88
C ARG A 46 -3.59 -4.97 -59.76
N GLN A 47 -3.71 -5.69 -58.64
CA GLN A 47 -4.50 -5.24 -57.49
C GLN A 47 -3.83 -4.09 -56.73
N MET A 48 -2.50 -4.06 -56.67
CA MET A 48 -1.75 -2.96 -56.05
C MET A 48 -1.63 -1.74 -56.97
N GLU A 49 -1.56 -1.96 -58.29
CA GLU A 49 -1.55 -0.91 -59.31
C GLU A 49 -2.96 -0.41 -59.66
N ALA A 50 -4.00 -1.13 -59.22
CA ALA A 50 -5.37 -0.65 -59.31
C ALA A 50 -5.49 0.61 -58.45
N GLN A 51 -5.56 1.76 -59.14
CA GLN A 51 -5.91 3.03 -58.53
C GLN A 51 -7.19 2.83 -57.70
N PRO A 52 -7.22 3.24 -56.43
CA PRO A 52 -8.40 3.10 -55.60
C PRO A 52 -9.57 3.75 -56.34
N THR A 53 -10.61 2.96 -56.55
CA THR A 53 -11.86 3.44 -57.16
C THR A 53 -12.41 4.63 -56.36
N ASN A 54 -13.19 5.48 -57.02
CA ASN A 54 -13.79 6.64 -56.38
C ASN A 54 -14.60 6.24 -55.12
N ASP A 55 -15.26 5.08 -55.15
CA ASP A 55 -16.00 4.51 -54.03
C ASP A 55 -15.10 4.17 -52.82
N THR A 56 -13.92 3.58 -53.07
CA THR A 56 -12.95 3.31 -51.99
C THR A 56 -12.36 4.58 -51.37
N LEU A 57 -12.18 5.63 -52.17
CA LEU A 57 -11.75 6.94 -51.67
C LEU A 57 -12.84 7.61 -50.84
N LEU A 58 -14.11 7.48 -51.25
CA LEU A 58 -15.26 7.98 -50.49
C LEU A 58 -15.39 7.27 -49.14
N THR A 59 -15.21 5.94 -49.08
CA THR A 59 -15.23 5.20 -47.81
C THR A 59 -14.14 5.68 -46.86
N TRP A 60 -12.90 5.80 -47.33
CA TRP A 60 -11.81 6.31 -46.49
C TRP A 60 -12.04 7.74 -46.04
N LEU A 61 -12.60 8.60 -46.90
CA LEU A 61 -12.95 9.97 -46.54
C LEU A 61 -14.00 10.01 -45.43
N THR A 62 -14.99 9.11 -45.44
CA THR A 62 -16.00 9.03 -44.37
C THR A 62 -15.44 8.52 -43.06
N GLU A 63 -14.53 7.55 -43.09
CA GLU A 63 -13.83 7.04 -41.90
C GLU A 63 -12.96 8.13 -41.27
N LEU A 64 -12.15 8.81 -42.07
CA LEU A 64 -11.32 9.92 -41.61
C LEU A 64 -12.14 11.07 -41.02
N ARG A 65 -13.32 11.37 -41.58
CA ARG A 65 -14.23 12.39 -41.02
C ARG A 65 -14.76 11.98 -39.65
N ARG A 66 -15.16 10.71 -39.47
CA ARG A 66 -15.60 10.19 -38.16
C ARG A 66 -14.48 10.24 -37.13
N ASP A 67 -13.29 9.80 -37.50
CA ASP A 67 -12.13 9.83 -36.61
C ASP A 67 -11.77 11.27 -36.20
N ASN A 68 -11.83 12.20 -37.13
CA ASN A 68 -11.59 13.63 -36.86
C ASN A 68 -12.63 14.21 -35.88
N GLU A 69 -13.90 13.84 -36.05
CA GLU A 69 -14.98 14.28 -35.16
C GLU A 69 -14.84 13.70 -33.75
N PHE A 70 -14.46 12.43 -33.65
CA PHE A 70 -14.19 11.77 -32.37
C PHE A 70 -12.99 12.41 -31.64
N LEU A 71 -11.91 12.72 -32.37
CA LEU A 71 -10.74 13.40 -31.81
C LEU A 71 -11.10 14.82 -31.34
N LYS A 72 -11.88 15.58 -32.11
CA LYS A 72 -12.39 16.89 -31.69
C LYS A 72 -13.22 16.81 -30.43
N MET A 73 -14.07 15.79 -30.29
CA MET A 73 -14.87 15.58 -29.09
C MET A 73 -14.00 15.26 -27.86
N LYS A 74 -12.98 14.41 -28.02
CA LYS A 74 -12.00 14.15 -26.95
C LYS A 74 -11.22 15.39 -26.55
N LEU A 75 -10.81 16.18 -27.54
CA LEU A 75 -10.02 17.40 -27.31
C LEU A 75 -10.88 18.47 -26.62
N ALA A 76 -12.14 18.64 -27.04
CA ALA A 76 -13.10 19.50 -26.35
C ALA A 76 -13.43 19.03 -24.94
N HIS A 77 -13.44 17.72 -24.66
CA HIS A 77 -13.60 17.20 -23.31
C HIS A 77 -12.37 17.47 -22.43
N LEU A 78 -11.16 17.42 -23.00
CA LEU A 78 -9.92 17.72 -22.28
C LEU A 78 -9.74 19.23 -22.05
N GLU A 79 -10.04 20.06 -23.05
CA GLU A 79 -10.02 21.52 -22.94
C GLU A 79 -11.17 22.06 -22.10
N GLY A 80 -12.36 21.44 -22.18
CA GLY A 80 -13.50 21.67 -21.30
C GLY A 80 -13.30 21.10 -19.88
N GLY A 81 -12.20 20.37 -19.66
CA GLY A 81 -11.72 19.84 -18.39
C GLY A 81 -11.20 20.90 -17.42
N GLY A 82 -11.85 22.06 -17.35
CA GLY A 82 -11.68 23.05 -16.26
C GLY A 82 -12.09 22.53 -14.87
N HIS A 83 -12.30 21.22 -14.71
CA HIS A 83 -12.54 20.55 -13.44
C HIS A 83 -11.30 20.58 -12.52
N SER A 84 -10.10 20.88 -13.02
CA SER A 84 -8.88 20.91 -12.19
C SER A 84 -8.71 22.16 -11.30
N LEU A 85 -9.41 23.28 -11.57
CA LEU A 85 -9.22 24.53 -10.81
C LEU A 85 -10.06 24.55 -9.52
N TYR A 86 -11.35 24.20 -9.61
CA TYR A 86 -12.23 24.12 -8.44
C TYR A 86 -11.88 22.94 -7.52
N GLU A 87 -11.43 21.81 -8.09
CA GLU A 87 -10.95 20.66 -7.31
C GLU A 87 -9.61 20.99 -6.62
N GLY A 88 -8.73 21.74 -7.27
CA GLY A 88 -7.48 22.21 -6.68
C GLY A 88 -7.68 23.15 -5.49
N ASP A 89 -8.62 24.10 -5.58
CA ASP A 89 -8.91 25.03 -4.48
C ASP A 89 -9.65 24.35 -3.31
N ALA A 90 -10.56 23.40 -3.60
CA ALA A 90 -11.20 22.60 -2.56
C ALA A 90 -10.18 21.73 -1.79
N LEU A 91 -9.26 21.07 -2.51
CA LEU A 91 -8.19 20.27 -1.92
C LEU A 91 -7.20 21.11 -1.10
N ARG A 92 -6.95 22.36 -1.51
CA ARG A 92 -6.14 23.32 -0.73
C ARG A 92 -6.82 23.70 0.58
N TYR A 93 -8.10 24.05 0.52
CA TYR A 93 -8.87 24.39 1.72
C TYR A 93 -8.95 23.22 2.70
N GLU A 94 -9.20 22.01 2.19
CA GLU A 94 -9.23 20.80 3.01
C GLU A 94 -7.85 20.49 3.62
N ASN A 95 -6.76 20.63 2.85
CA ASN A 95 -5.40 20.50 3.40
C ASN A 95 -5.12 21.51 4.51
N GLU A 96 -5.52 22.77 4.34
CA GLU A 96 -5.30 23.81 5.34
C GLU A 96 -6.14 23.58 6.61
N LYS A 97 -7.37 23.07 6.46
CA LYS A 97 -8.19 22.62 7.58
C LYS A 97 -7.53 21.45 8.32
N LEU A 98 -7.08 20.43 7.60
CA LEU A 98 -6.40 19.27 8.18
C LEU A 98 -5.10 19.66 8.89
N ARG A 99 -4.34 20.63 8.34
CA ARG A 99 -3.14 21.16 9.00
C ARG A 99 -3.47 21.82 10.34
N ARG A 100 -4.53 22.65 10.40
CA ARG A 100 -5.00 23.27 11.64
C ARG A 100 -5.45 22.24 12.67
N GLU A 101 -6.25 21.26 12.25
CA GLU A 101 -6.66 20.16 13.14
C GLU A 101 -5.44 19.39 13.68
N LEU A 102 -4.45 19.12 12.82
CA LEU A 102 -3.23 18.43 13.21
C LEU A 102 -2.38 19.23 14.19
N GLU A 103 -2.30 20.55 14.04
CA GLU A 103 -1.65 21.45 15.00
C GLU A 103 -2.40 21.49 16.35
N GLU A 104 -3.73 21.56 16.34
CA GLU A 104 -4.55 21.49 17.56
C GLU A 104 -4.39 20.14 18.28
N HIS A 105 -4.30 19.04 17.53
CA HIS A 105 -4.02 17.72 18.10
C HIS A 105 -2.62 17.65 18.71
N ARG A 106 -1.60 18.20 18.04
CA ARG A 106 -0.23 18.28 18.60
C ARG A 106 -0.20 19.09 19.91
N ALA A 107 -0.83 20.26 19.93
CA ALA A 107 -0.91 21.08 21.13
C ALA A 107 -1.60 20.37 22.30
N ARG A 108 -2.67 19.60 22.02
CA ARG A 108 -3.35 18.76 23.02
C ARG A 108 -2.44 17.65 23.55
N VAL A 109 -1.68 16.98 22.68
CA VAL A 109 -0.73 15.95 23.10
C VAL A 109 0.35 16.56 24.01
N GLU A 110 0.93 17.69 23.64
CA GLU A 110 1.95 18.37 24.47
C GLU A 110 1.39 18.82 25.83
N ALA A 111 0.12 19.22 25.91
CA ALA A 111 -0.54 19.53 27.18
C ALA A 111 -0.68 18.28 28.05
N LEU A 112 -1.16 17.18 27.48
CA LEU A 112 -1.31 15.90 28.19
C LEU A 112 0.05 15.34 28.64
N GLU A 113 1.09 15.45 27.83
CA GLU A 113 2.44 15.02 28.21
C GLU A 113 2.98 15.80 29.42
N ARG A 114 2.69 17.11 29.49
CA ARG A 114 3.03 17.95 30.66
C ARG A 114 2.26 17.52 31.89
N GLU A 115 0.95 17.30 31.78
CA GLU A 115 0.11 16.80 32.89
C GLU A 115 0.61 15.44 33.40
N VAL A 116 0.94 14.50 32.51
CA VAL A 116 1.51 13.20 32.88
C VAL A 116 2.83 13.37 33.64
N LYS A 117 3.69 14.30 33.22
CA LYS A 117 4.95 14.60 33.89
C LYS A 117 4.73 15.17 35.29
N GLU A 118 3.79 16.08 35.44
CA GLU A 118 3.39 16.65 36.74
C GLU A 118 2.81 15.58 37.67
N LEU A 119 1.93 14.72 37.16
CA LEU A 119 1.37 13.61 37.91
C LEU A 119 2.46 12.63 38.36
N LYS A 120 3.41 12.27 37.49
CA LYS A 120 4.58 11.45 37.87
C LYS A 120 5.39 12.10 38.99
N ASN A 121 5.63 13.40 38.92
CA ASN A 121 6.34 14.13 39.97
C ASN A 121 5.55 14.14 41.30
N SER A 122 4.23 14.33 41.24
CA SER A 122 3.38 14.27 42.43
C SER A 122 3.38 12.88 43.07
N ILE A 123 3.33 11.81 42.27
CA ILE A 123 3.42 10.43 42.73
C ILE A 123 4.77 10.20 43.42
N ASN A 124 5.87 10.68 42.84
CA ASN A 124 7.19 10.57 43.46
C ASN A 124 7.26 11.33 44.79
N TYR A 125 6.70 12.54 44.87
CA TYR A 125 6.61 13.30 46.11
C TYR A 125 5.83 12.56 47.20
N TYR A 126 4.66 12.01 46.87
CA TYR A 126 3.88 11.22 47.83
C TYR A 126 4.59 9.92 48.20
N ARG A 127 5.26 9.26 47.25
CA ARG A 127 6.08 8.07 47.52
C ARG A 127 7.17 8.36 48.55
N ASP A 128 7.86 9.49 48.41
CA ASP A 128 8.89 9.95 49.35
C ASP A 128 8.34 10.25 50.74
N ILE A 129 7.17 10.91 50.83
CA ILE A 129 6.49 11.15 52.12
C ILE A 129 6.15 9.81 52.78
N VAL A 130 5.53 8.91 52.04
CA VAL A 130 5.19 7.58 52.54
C VAL A 130 6.46 6.83 52.94
N SER A 131 7.61 7.05 52.29
CA SER A 131 8.89 6.40 52.66
C SER A 131 9.37 6.88 54.01
N LYS A 132 9.28 8.19 54.25
CA LYS A 132 9.61 8.78 55.55
C LYS A 132 8.67 8.30 56.65
N LEU A 133 7.41 8.00 56.34
CA LEU A 133 6.42 7.55 57.31
C LEU A 133 6.50 6.04 57.61
N GLN A 134 6.77 5.20 56.61
CA GLN A 134 6.84 3.75 56.75
C GLN A 134 8.11 3.27 57.46
N GLY A 135 9.07 4.16 57.69
CA GLY A 135 10.27 3.91 58.48
C GLY A 135 11.46 3.40 57.66
N SER A 136 12.52 2.96 58.33
CA SER A 136 13.76 2.52 57.68
C SER A 136 13.84 1.00 57.61
N TYR A 137 14.32 0.49 56.47
CA TYR A 137 14.54 -0.93 56.23
C TYR A 137 16.04 -1.18 56.13
N HIS A 138 16.50 -2.26 56.76
CA HIS A 138 17.88 -2.69 56.69
C HIS A 138 17.93 -4.15 56.23
N VAL A 139 18.64 -4.37 55.13
CA VAL A 139 18.90 -5.72 54.62
C VAL A 139 20.01 -6.33 55.47
N LEU A 140 19.73 -7.46 56.14
CA LEU A 140 20.76 -8.22 56.85
C LEU A 140 21.31 -9.33 55.95
N ASN A 141 20.41 -10.06 55.29
CA ASN A 141 20.70 -11.11 54.32
C ASN A 141 19.46 -11.27 53.41
N LYS A 142 19.58 -12.01 52.30
CA LYS A 142 18.49 -12.36 51.36
C LYS A 142 17.21 -12.85 52.04
N HIS A 143 17.32 -13.50 53.20
CA HIS A 143 16.17 -14.06 53.91
C HIS A 143 15.87 -13.34 55.22
N ASN A 144 16.63 -12.30 55.59
CA ASN A 144 16.51 -11.64 56.89
C ASN A 144 16.54 -10.13 56.72
N TYR A 145 15.45 -9.47 57.12
CA TYR A 145 15.28 -8.03 56.98
C TYR A 145 14.89 -7.41 58.30
N ARG A 146 15.56 -6.33 58.69
CA ARG A 146 15.20 -5.55 59.86
C ARG A 146 14.35 -4.37 59.42
N ILE A 147 13.19 -4.24 60.04
CA ILE A 147 12.27 -3.13 59.83
C ILE A 147 12.29 -2.25 61.07
N CYS A 148 12.36 -0.94 60.88
CA CYS A 148 12.13 0.05 61.91
C CYS A 148 10.90 0.86 61.52
N ILE A 149 9.76 0.58 62.14
CA ILE A 149 8.50 1.31 61.87
C ILE A 149 8.21 2.22 63.05
N ARG A 150 7.79 3.45 62.78
CA ARG A 150 7.29 4.34 63.83
C ARG A 150 5.84 3.98 64.13
N ASN A 151 5.55 3.60 65.37
CA ASN A 151 4.18 3.36 65.81
C ASN A 151 3.42 4.70 65.80
N PRO A 152 2.32 4.83 65.04
CA PRO A 152 1.60 6.09 64.89
C PRO A 152 0.90 6.55 66.18
N GLU A 153 0.57 5.62 67.09
CA GLU A 153 -0.14 5.93 68.34
C GLU A 153 0.81 6.37 69.45
N THR A 154 1.95 5.69 69.61
CA THR A 154 2.93 5.99 70.68
C THR A 154 4.06 6.90 70.22
N GLY A 155 4.29 7.00 68.91
CA GLY A 155 5.40 7.74 68.32
C GLY A 155 6.77 7.07 68.47
N GLU A 156 6.84 5.93 69.14
CA GLU A 156 8.06 5.14 69.35
C GLU A 156 8.44 4.33 68.10
N TYR A 157 9.73 3.99 67.98
CA TYR A 157 10.23 3.16 66.90
C TYR A 157 10.24 1.68 67.32
N GLU A 158 9.49 0.87 66.60
CA GLU A 158 9.46 -0.57 66.78
C GLU A 158 10.36 -1.26 65.76
N TYR A 159 11.24 -2.12 66.27
CA TYR A 159 12.09 -2.95 65.42
C TYR A 159 11.49 -4.34 65.28
N GLN A 160 11.24 -4.74 64.04
CA GLN A 160 10.74 -6.07 63.70
C GLN A 160 11.74 -6.77 62.78
N LEU A 161 12.00 -8.05 63.06
CA LEU A 161 12.83 -8.89 62.20
C LEU A 161 11.91 -9.76 61.35
N VAL A 162 11.93 -9.56 60.04
CA VAL A 162 11.23 -10.41 59.09
C VAL A 162 12.19 -11.47 58.58
N LYS A 163 11.78 -12.73 58.76
CA LYS A 163 12.49 -13.90 58.25
C LYS A 163 11.68 -14.52 57.12
N LEU A 164 12.29 -14.62 55.96
CA LEU A 164 11.68 -15.23 54.78
C LEU A 164 12.08 -16.72 54.72
N PRO A 165 11.14 -17.62 54.40
CA PRO A 165 11.42 -19.01 54.06
C PRO A 165 12.40 -19.14 52.88
N GLN A 166 13.05 -20.30 52.73
CA GLN A 166 14.03 -20.53 51.65
C GLN A 166 13.37 -20.63 50.26
N ASP A 167 12.11 -21.08 50.23
CA ASP A 167 11.25 -21.21 49.06
C ASP A 167 10.43 -19.95 48.77
N PHE A 168 10.65 -18.86 49.52
CA PHE A 168 9.90 -17.63 49.39
C PHE A 168 10.08 -16.99 48.00
N ASP A 169 8.97 -16.75 47.31
CA ASP A 169 8.91 -15.99 46.06
C ASP A 169 8.42 -14.55 46.30
N PRO A 170 9.28 -13.53 46.20
CA PRO A 170 8.91 -12.13 46.42
C PRO A 170 8.20 -11.47 45.24
N PHE A 171 8.01 -12.17 44.11
CA PHE A 171 7.40 -11.62 42.90
C PHE A 171 5.90 -11.87 42.80
N ASN A 172 5.37 -12.78 43.62
CA ASN A 172 3.98 -13.19 43.55
C ASN A 172 3.28 -13.10 44.93
N PRO A 173 2.99 -11.88 45.43
CA PRO A 173 2.16 -11.73 46.62
C PRO A 173 0.74 -12.24 46.37
N THR A 174 0.11 -12.85 47.36
CA THR A 174 -1.29 -13.32 47.27
C THR A 174 -2.23 -12.17 46.94
N TYR A 175 -2.04 -11.03 47.60
CA TYR A 175 -2.69 -9.76 47.25
C TYR A 175 -1.97 -8.58 47.95
N ILE A 176 -2.30 -7.36 47.52
CA ILE A 176 -1.81 -6.12 48.12
C ILE A 176 -2.98 -5.38 48.77
N THR A 177 -2.86 -5.06 50.06
CA THR A 177 -3.89 -4.28 50.78
C THR A 177 -3.92 -2.83 50.32
N LYS A 178 -5.05 -2.15 50.57
CA LYS A 178 -5.17 -0.70 50.31
C LYS A 178 -4.14 0.14 51.07
N ASP A 179 -3.68 -0.36 52.21
CA ASP A 179 -2.66 0.27 53.06
C ASP A 179 -1.22 0.05 52.54
N GLY A 180 -1.06 -0.64 51.40
CA GLY A 180 0.23 -0.89 50.79
C GLY A 180 1.05 -1.99 51.47
N MET A 181 0.37 -3.00 52.03
CA MET A 181 0.99 -4.22 52.56
C MET A 181 0.82 -5.37 51.56
N GLU A 182 1.92 -6.00 51.19
CA GLU A 182 1.92 -7.26 50.44
C GLU A 182 1.67 -8.41 51.42
N VAL A 183 0.66 -9.22 51.13
CA VAL A 183 0.28 -10.38 51.94
C VAL A 183 0.66 -11.63 51.17
N TYR A 184 1.41 -12.50 51.84
CA TYR A 184 1.80 -13.82 51.37
C TYR A 184 1.13 -14.84 52.30
N GLU A 185 -0.09 -15.27 51.97
CA GLU A 185 -0.90 -16.13 52.85
C GLU A 185 -0.24 -17.49 53.08
N GLU A 186 0.39 -18.05 52.05
CA GLU A 186 1.09 -19.34 52.10
C GLU A 186 2.17 -19.38 53.18
N TYR A 187 2.84 -18.23 53.39
CA TYR A 187 3.93 -18.10 54.36
C TYR A 187 3.50 -17.41 55.66
N GLY A 188 2.27 -16.90 55.74
CA GLY A 188 1.79 -16.08 56.86
C GLY A 188 2.55 -14.75 57.01
N ILE A 189 3.15 -14.24 55.92
CA ILE A 189 4.02 -13.05 55.93
C ILE A 189 3.25 -11.84 55.42
N ARG A 190 3.39 -10.72 56.12
CA ARG A 190 2.87 -9.42 55.70
C ARG A 190 4.00 -8.41 55.73
N ILE A 191 4.32 -7.85 54.59
CA ILE A 191 5.41 -6.87 54.45
C ILE A 191 4.92 -5.60 53.77
N PRO A 192 5.41 -4.42 54.16
CA PRO A 192 5.16 -3.21 53.38
C PRO A 192 5.67 -3.36 51.96
N THR A 193 4.95 -2.83 50.97
CA THR A 193 5.33 -2.88 49.54
C THR A 193 6.74 -2.37 49.28
N LYS A 194 7.23 -1.39 50.06
CA LYS A 194 8.62 -0.92 49.97
C LYS A 194 9.64 -1.96 50.38
N LEU A 195 9.35 -2.72 51.44
CA LEU A 195 10.20 -3.83 51.80
C LEU A 195 10.13 -4.90 50.72
N GLY A 196 8.96 -5.14 50.13
CA GLY A 196 8.79 -6.00 48.95
C GLY A 196 9.68 -5.58 47.78
N ASP A 197 9.73 -4.28 47.44
CA ASP A 197 10.61 -3.75 46.40
C ASP A 197 12.09 -4.01 46.70
N ILE A 198 12.54 -3.75 47.93
CA ILE A 198 13.92 -4.02 48.37
C ILE A 198 14.23 -5.52 48.30
N ILE A 199 13.32 -6.38 48.76
CA ILE A 199 13.48 -7.84 48.69
C ILE A 199 13.61 -8.27 47.22
N ARG A 200 12.73 -7.79 46.33
CA ARG A 200 12.78 -8.10 44.91
C ARG A 200 14.09 -7.66 44.26
N GLU A 201 14.64 -6.50 44.63
CA GLU A 201 15.96 -6.06 44.15
C GLU A 201 17.07 -7.02 44.60
N GLU A 202 17.07 -7.46 45.85
CA GLU A 202 18.05 -8.44 46.34
C GLU A 202 17.91 -9.80 45.65
N PHE A 203 16.68 -10.30 45.46
CA PHE A 203 16.45 -11.57 44.75
C PHE A 203 16.79 -11.50 43.27
N LYS A 204 16.62 -10.34 42.61
CA LYS A 204 17.04 -10.15 41.22
C LYS A 204 18.56 -10.21 41.05
N LYS A 205 19.35 -9.72 42.02
CA LYS A 205 20.82 -9.78 41.94
C LYS A 205 21.30 -11.22 41.73
N ASP A 206 20.71 -12.18 42.41
CA ASP A 206 21.10 -13.59 42.28
C ASP A 206 20.80 -14.19 40.91
N VAL A 207 19.71 -13.77 40.26
CA VAL A 207 19.38 -14.17 38.88
C VAL A 207 20.49 -13.70 37.94
N TYR A 208 20.93 -12.45 38.08
CA TYR A 208 22.03 -11.92 37.27
C TYR A 208 23.38 -12.60 37.56
N TRP A 209 23.62 -13.07 38.78
CA TRP A 209 24.83 -13.85 39.11
C TRP A 209 24.79 -15.27 38.53
N GLN A 210 23.63 -15.93 38.51
CA GLN A 210 23.47 -17.24 37.87
C GLN A 210 23.66 -17.17 36.35
N ASP A 211 23.14 -16.13 35.70
CA ASP A 211 23.33 -15.94 34.25
C ASP A 211 24.82 -15.70 33.90
N PHE A 212 25.58 -15.07 34.79
CA PHE A 212 27.03 -14.82 34.59
C PHE A 212 27.91 -16.06 34.81
N GLU A 213 27.45 -17.04 35.61
CA GLU A 213 28.15 -18.31 35.84
C GLU A 213 27.87 -19.34 34.74
N LEU A 214 26.72 -19.25 34.06
CA LEU A 214 26.37 -20.11 32.92
C LEU A 214 27.09 -19.77 31.61
N ASP A 215 27.66 -18.56 31.52
CA ASP A 215 28.45 -18.07 30.37
C ASP A 215 29.97 -18.34 30.50
N ARG A 216 30.42 -19.16 31.49
CA ARG A 216 31.82 -19.60 31.66
C ARG A 216 31.99 -21.10 31.45
#